data_AF-A0A2V6JC51-F1
#
_entry.id   AF-A0A2V6JC51-F1
#
_cell.length_a   1.000
_cell.length_b   1.000
_cell.length_c   1.000
_cell.angle_alpha   90.00
_cell.angle_beta   90.00
_cell.angle_gamma   90.00
#
_symmetry.space_group_name_H-M   'P 1'
#
loop_
_entity.id
_entity.type
_entity.pdbx_description
1 polymer ?
#
loop_
_entity_poly.entity_id
_entity_poly.type
_entity_poly.pdbx_seq_one_letter_code
_entity_poly.pdbx_strand_id
1 'polypeptide(L)'
;MFAMFHGQRLVILLLCLIAALRVFVFAAAFPFFSNGDEDLHFDLVTQYAAGRLPRTFNVLTNESLSFIVPYASPEFLQTPDQFPNAKFPPPLWKQSAEEAAPVIEVTRAAWQKEINWESSQPPLYYALAGVWWRFGQCIGLTGIESLYWIRFLNALLISILVWLGYVIARA
;
A
#
# COMPACT_ATOMS: atom_id res chain seq x y z
N MET A 1 12.18 -26.38 35.03
CA MET A 1 12.10 -26.60 33.56
C MET A 1 10.89 -25.88 32.93
N PHE A 2 9.66 -26.02 33.44
CA PHE A 2 8.47 -25.35 32.88
C PHE A 2 8.49 -23.80 32.90
N ALA A 3 9.00 -23.15 33.96
CA ALA A 3 9.07 -21.68 34.03
C ALA A 3 10.02 -21.05 32.99
N MET A 4 11.08 -21.76 32.60
CA MET A 4 12.06 -21.29 31.61
C MET A 4 11.45 -21.21 30.20
N PHE A 5 10.57 -22.16 29.85
CA PHE A 5 9.85 -22.15 28.58
C PHE A 5 8.80 -21.01 28.50
N HIS A 6 8.21 -20.61 29.62
CA HIS A 6 7.27 -19.48 29.66
C HIS A 6 7.99 -18.14 29.48
N GLY A 7 9.15 -17.97 30.12
CA GLY A 7 9.98 -16.76 29.94
C GLY A 7 10.47 -16.60 28.50
N GLN A 8 10.94 -17.67 27.87
CA GLN A 8 11.36 -17.63 26.47
C GLN A 8 10.22 -17.27 25.52
N ARG A 9 9.04 -17.87 25.70
CA ARG A 9 7.85 -17.54 24.87
C ARG A 9 7.44 -16.08 25.02
N LEU A 10 7.50 -15.54 26.24
CA LEU A 10 7.21 -14.13 26.49
C LEU A 10 8.21 -13.21 25.79
N VAL A 11 9.51 -13.51 25.88
CA VAL A 11 10.56 -12.72 25.19
C VAL A 11 10.34 -12.72 23.68
N ILE A 12 10.07 -13.88 23.06
CA ILE A 12 9.82 -13.94 21.61
C ILE A 12 8.55 -13.19 21.23
N LEU A 13 7.48 -13.28 22.02
CA LEU A 13 6.26 -12.51 21.79
C LEU A 13 6.53 -11.01 21.85
N LEU A 14 7.31 -10.54 22.83
CA LEU A 14 7.73 -9.13 22.91
C LEU A 14 8.55 -8.70 21.70
N LEU A 15 9.50 -9.52 21.23
CA LEU A 15 10.27 -9.22 20.02
C LEU A 15 9.39 -9.14 18.78
N CYS A 16 8.42 -10.05 18.63
CA CYS A 16 7.46 -10.02 17.54
C CYS A 16 6.60 -8.75 17.56
N LEU A 17 6.15 -8.32 18.74
CA LEU A 17 5.37 -7.10 18.94
C LEU A 17 6.19 -5.84 18.63
N ILE A 18 7.44 -5.77 19.10
CA ILE A 18 8.33 -4.64 18.82
C ILE A 18 8.59 -4.53 17.31
N ALA A 19 8.82 -5.66 16.64
CA ALA A 19 9.02 -5.69 15.19
C ALA A 19 7.77 -5.23 14.42
N ALA A 20 6.59 -5.76 14.76
CA ALA A 20 5.32 -5.31 14.17
C ALA A 20 5.09 -3.82 14.42
N LEU A 21 5.24 -3.35 15.66
CA LEU A 21 5.01 -1.96 16.04
C LEU A 21 5.91 -1.02 15.25
N ARG A 22 7.21 -1.35 15.13
CA ARG A 22 8.15 -0.57 14.32
C ARG A 22 7.65 -0.45 12.88
N VAL A 23 7.35 -1.57 12.22
CA VAL A 23 6.90 -1.55 10.82
C VAL A 23 5.56 -0.84 10.66
N PHE A 24 4.63 -1.03 11.59
CA PHE A 24 3.33 -0.37 11.60
C PHE A 24 3.46 1.15 11.68
N VAL A 25 4.29 1.67 12.58
CA VAL A 25 4.52 3.11 12.74
C VAL A 25 5.06 3.73 11.45
N PHE A 26 6.07 3.10 10.83
CA PHE A 26 6.61 3.59 9.56
C PHE A 26 5.62 3.47 8.41
N ALA A 27 4.85 2.37 8.33
CA ALA A 27 3.83 2.18 7.31
C ALA A 27 2.71 3.23 7.38
N ALA A 28 2.36 3.66 8.59
CA ALA A 28 1.33 4.68 8.84
C ALA A 28 1.84 6.12 8.66
N ALA A 29 3.11 6.38 8.97
CA ALA A 29 3.66 7.74 8.97
C ALA A 29 3.94 8.32 7.58
N PHE A 30 4.26 7.48 6.59
CA PHE A 30 4.65 7.92 5.25
C PHE A 30 3.47 7.81 4.26
N PRO A 31 3.39 8.69 3.24
CA PRO A 31 2.33 8.65 2.23
C PRO A 31 2.34 7.33 1.45
N PHE A 32 1.17 6.87 0.99
CA PHE A 32 1.04 5.59 0.30
C PHE A 32 1.73 5.58 -1.07
N PHE A 33 1.43 6.58 -1.88
CA PHE A 33 2.10 6.80 -3.16
C PHE A 33 3.30 7.70 -2.92
N SER A 34 4.45 7.33 -3.46
CA SER A 34 5.68 8.12 -3.38
C SER A 34 6.21 8.39 -4.78
N ASN A 35 7.47 8.81 -4.92
CA ASN A 35 8.10 8.97 -6.24
C ASN A 35 8.54 7.62 -6.85
N GLY A 36 8.21 6.51 -6.19
CA GLY A 36 8.45 5.17 -6.70
C GLY A 36 7.34 4.72 -7.65
N ASP A 37 7.29 3.42 -7.85
CA ASP A 37 6.35 2.66 -8.67
C ASP A 37 5.18 2.08 -7.83
N GLU A 38 4.85 2.72 -6.69
CA GLU A 38 3.84 2.20 -5.77
C GLU A 38 2.42 2.14 -6.38
N ASP A 39 2.14 3.00 -7.35
CA ASP A 39 0.92 2.99 -8.16
C ASP A 39 0.81 1.74 -9.04
N LEU A 40 1.92 1.33 -9.67
CA LEU A 40 1.99 0.10 -10.47
C LEU A 40 1.82 -1.14 -9.60
N HIS A 41 2.50 -1.16 -8.45
CA HIS A 41 2.35 -2.20 -7.43
C HIS A 41 0.91 -2.31 -6.93
N PHE A 42 0.26 -1.17 -6.65
CA PHE A 42 -1.11 -1.14 -6.19
C PHE A 42 -2.09 -1.67 -7.24
N ASP A 43 -1.91 -1.32 -8.51
CA ASP A 43 -2.73 -1.86 -9.59
C ASP A 43 -2.68 -3.39 -9.64
N LEU A 44 -1.52 -4.02 -9.47
CA LEU A 44 -1.42 -5.47 -9.36
C LEU A 44 -2.20 -6.01 -8.16
N VAL A 45 -2.11 -5.39 -6.99
CA VAL A 45 -2.90 -5.82 -5.81
C VAL A 45 -4.40 -5.82 -6.15
N THR A 46 -4.90 -4.78 -6.82
CA THR A 46 -6.32 -4.72 -7.23
C THR A 46 -6.69 -5.76 -8.30
N GLN A 47 -5.79 -6.06 -9.23
CA GLN A 47 -6.00 -7.11 -10.23
C GLN A 47 -6.08 -8.50 -9.56
N TYR A 48 -5.13 -8.84 -8.69
CA TYR A 48 -5.13 -10.11 -7.96
C TYR A 48 -6.34 -10.24 -7.02
N ALA A 49 -6.73 -9.15 -6.35
CA ALA A 49 -7.94 -9.09 -5.53
C ALA A 49 -9.22 -9.37 -6.35
N ALA A 50 -9.25 -8.98 -7.63
CA ALA A 50 -10.32 -9.27 -8.57
C ALA A 50 -10.19 -10.63 -9.26
N GLY A 51 -9.18 -11.45 -8.90
CA GLY A 51 -8.93 -12.75 -9.54
C GLY A 51 -8.37 -12.65 -10.95
N ARG A 52 -7.90 -11.47 -11.38
CA ARG A 52 -7.24 -11.27 -12.67
C ARG A 52 -5.74 -11.54 -12.51
N LEU A 53 -5.20 -12.43 -13.33
CA LEU A 53 -3.77 -12.71 -13.37
C LEU A 53 -3.13 -11.90 -14.51
N PRO A 54 -2.33 -10.87 -14.22
CA PRO A 54 -1.60 -10.13 -15.24
C PRO A 54 -0.59 -11.07 -15.91
N ARG A 55 -0.70 -11.23 -17.23
CA ARG A 55 0.23 -12.03 -18.05
C ARG A 55 0.93 -11.20 -19.13
N THR A 56 0.53 -9.95 -19.27
CA THR A 56 0.99 -8.99 -20.27
C THR A 56 1.11 -7.62 -19.63
N PHE A 57 1.93 -6.76 -20.22
CA PHE A 57 2.03 -5.36 -19.83
C PHE A 57 0.81 -4.60 -20.34
N ASN A 58 -0.20 -4.49 -19.48
CA ASN A 58 -1.41 -3.72 -19.75
C ASN A 58 -1.32 -2.35 -19.07
N VAL A 59 -2.21 -1.45 -19.47
CA VAL A 59 -2.39 -0.17 -18.77
C VAL A 59 -3.08 -0.35 -17.42
N LEU A 60 -2.98 0.67 -16.57
CA LEU A 60 -3.65 0.70 -15.26
C LEU A 60 -5.17 0.49 -15.38
N THR A 61 -5.72 -0.29 -14.46
CA THR A 61 -7.15 -0.59 -14.40
C THR A 61 -7.97 0.59 -13.89
N ASN A 62 -9.24 0.69 -14.29
CA ASN A 62 -10.12 1.73 -13.77
C ASN A 62 -10.32 1.63 -12.24
N GLU A 63 -10.21 0.43 -11.67
CA GLU A 63 -10.31 0.22 -10.22
C GLU A 63 -9.10 0.78 -9.49
N SER A 64 -7.88 0.65 -10.02
CA SER A 64 -6.71 1.25 -9.39
C SER A 64 -6.73 2.78 -9.56
N LEU A 65 -7.12 3.27 -10.73
CA LEU A 65 -7.24 4.70 -11.03
C LEU A 65 -8.23 5.43 -10.12
N SER A 66 -9.28 4.77 -9.62
CA SER A 66 -10.20 5.40 -8.68
C SER A 66 -9.57 5.72 -7.32
N PHE A 67 -8.43 5.12 -6.98
CA PHE A 67 -7.64 5.45 -5.79
C PHE A 67 -6.41 6.29 -6.13
N ILE A 68 -5.69 5.95 -7.20
CA ILE A 68 -4.46 6.65 -7.59
C ILE A 68 -4.76 8.13 -7.85
N VAL A 69 -5.76 8.45 -8.66
CA VAL A 69 -6.04 9.83 -9.05
C VAL A 69 -6.34 10.75 -7.84
N PRO A 70 -7.25 10.40 -6.91
CA PRO A 70 -7.54 11.29 -5.78
C PRO A 70 -6.49 11.26 -4.66
N TYR A 71 -5.72 10.17 -4.50
CA TYR A 71 -4.85 9.99 -3.32
C TYR A 71 -3.34 10.05 -3.61
N ALA A 72 -2.88 9.92 -4.87
CA ALA A 72 -1.46 9.95 -5.21
C ALA A 72 -0.79 11.27 -4.83
N SER A 73 -1.52 12.38 -4.92
CA SER A 73 -1.06 13.72 -4.55
C SER A 73 0.31 14.09 -5.18
N PRO A 74 0.50 13.91 -6.51
CA PRO A 74 1.77 14.13 -7.19
C PRO A 74 2.29 15.58 -7.08
N GLU A 75 1.42 16.53 -6.72
CA GLU A 75 1.79 17.92 -6.46
C GLU A 75 2.88 18.07 -5.39
N PHE A 76 2.99 17.14 -4.44
CA PHE A 76 4.03 17.19 -3.40
C PHE A 76 5.39 16.62 -3.84
N LEU A 77 5.48 16.09 -5.07
CA LEU A 77 6.74 15.69 -5.70
C LEU A 77 7.38 16.85 -6.50
N GLN A 78 6.63 17.94 -6.68
CA GLN A 78 7.02 19.11 -7.46
C GLN A 78 7.58 20.23 -6.59
N THR A 79 8.26 21.19 -7.21
CA THR A 79 8.81 22.36 -6.51
C THR A 79 7.77 23.49 -6.44
N PRO A 80 7.77 24.34 -5.40
CA PRO A 80 6.75 25.37 -5.23
C PRO A 80 6.62 26.31 -6.44
N ASP A 81 7.71 26.63 -7.12
CA ASP A 81 7.75 27.50 -8.31
C ASP A 81 6.94 26.97 -9.50
N GLN A 82 6.58 25.68 -9.50
CA GLN A 82 5.73 25.06 -10.51
C GLN A 82 4.24 25.34 -10.29
N PHE A 83 3.87 25.96 -9.16
CA PHE A 83 2.50 26.28 -8.79
C PHE A 83 2.21 27.78 -8.76
N PRO A 84 0.95 28.19 -9.06
CA PRO A 84 0.53 29.58 -8.93
C PRO A 84 0.85 30.14 -7.53
N ASN A 85 1.49 31.31 -7.50
CA ASN A 85 1.90 32.00 -6.26
C ASN A 85 2.86 31.21 -5.35
N ALA A 86 3.60 30.24 -5.90
CA ALA A 86 4.48 29.35 -5.15
C ALA A 86 3.79 28.59 -3.99
N LYS A 87 2.50 28.28 -4.15
CA LYS A 87 1.68 27.60 -3.15
C LYS A 87 1.16 26.28 -3.71
N PHE A 88 1.42 25.21 -2.97
CA PHE A 88 0.83 23.90 -3.28
C PHE A 88 -0.70 23.97 -3.14
N PRO A 89 -1.45 23.40 -4.10
CA PRO A 89 -2.88 23.24 -3.94
C PRO A 89 -3.17 22.27 -2.78
N PRO A 90 -4.37 22.36 -2.16
CA PRO A 90 -4.82 21.31 -1.26
C PRO A 90 -4.90 19.97 -2.02
N PRO A 91 -4.67 18.83 -1.36
CA PRO A 91 -4.76 17.53 -2.03
C PRO A 91 -6.17 17.27 -2.55
N LEU A 92 -6.29 16.59 -3.68
CA LEU A 92 -7.56 16.43 -4.42
C LEU A 92 -8.69 15.86 -3.56
N TRP A 93 -8.40 14.87 -2.71
CA TRP A 93 -9.39 14.27 -1.81
C TRP A 93 -9.91 15.19 -0.69
N LYS A 94 -9.29 16.35 -0.47
CA LYS A 94 -9.76 17.40 0.46
C LYS A 94 -10.51 18.54 -0.23
N GLN A 95 -10.49 18.58 -1.56
CA GLN A 95 -11.21 19.59 -2.34
C GLN A 95 -12.69 19.19 -2.49
N SER A 96 -13.54 20.15 -2.84
CA SER A 96 -14.90 19.82 -3.26
C SER A 96 -14.90 19.08 -4.60
N ALA A 97 -15.94 18.29 -4.86
CA ALA A 97 -16.04 17.52 -6.10
C ALA A 97 -16.03 18.42 -7.36
N GLU A 98 -16.62 19.62 -7.28
CA GLU A 98 -16.66 20.58 -8.40
C GLU A 98 -15.28 21.18 -8.68
N GLU A 99 -14.53 21.54 -7.64
CA GLU A 99 -13.17 22.09 -7.78
C GLU A 99 -12.18 21.04 -8.30
N ALA A 100 -12.31 19.79 -7.84
CA ALA A 100 -11.41 18.71 -8.18
C ALA A 100 -11.68 18.10 -9.58
N ALA A 101 -12.92 18.16 -10.08
CA ALA A 101 -13.34 17.52 -11.33
C ALA A 101 -12.41 17.78 -12.54
N PRO A 102 -12.05 19.04 -12.90
CA PRO A 102 -11.20 19.27 -14.06
C PRO A 102 -9.79 18.69 -13.89
N VAL A 103 -9.24 18.73 -12.67
CA VAL A 103 -7.92 18.15 -12.38
C VAL A 103 -7.99 16.63 -12.42
N ILE A 104 -9.02 16.02 -11.82
CA ILE A 104 -9.27 14.58 -11.85
C ILE A 104 -9.35 14.06 -13.28
N GLU A 105 -10.08 14.75 -14.17
CA GLU A 105 -10.19 14.34 -15.57
C GLU A 105 -8.85 14.37 -16.30
N VAL A 106 -8.08 15.46 -16.16
CA VAL A 106 -6.76 15.58 -16.79
C VAL A 106 -5.78 14.55 -16.24
N THR A 107 -5.73 14.41 -14.91
CA THR A 107 -4.84 13.45 -14.23
C THR A 107 -5.21 12.03 -14.60
N ARG A 108 -6.51 11.67 -14.62
CA ARG A 108 -6.97 10.35 -15.07
C ARG A 108 -6.55 10.06 -16.50
N ALA A 109 -6.72 11.01 -17.42
CA ALA A 109 -6.35 10.82 -18.82
C ALA A 109 -4.83 10.61 -19.02
N ALA A 110 -4.00 11.17 -18.12
CA ALA A 110 -2.57 10.90 -18.10
C ALA A 110 -2.28 9.47 -17.60
N TRP A 111 -2.78 9.10 -16.42
CA TRP A 111 -2.54 7.79 -15.81
C TRP A 111 -3.14 6.61 -16.58
N GLN A 112 -4.22 6.81 -17.34
CA GLN A 112 -4.82 5.76 -18.18
C GLN A 112 -3.89 5.25 -19.29
N LYS A 113 -2.83 6.00 -19.62
CA LYS A 113 -1.84 5.61 -20.62
C LYS A 113 -0.63 4.89 -20.01
N GLU A 114 -0.52 4.88 -18.69
CA GLU A 114 0.61 4.31 -17.97
C GLU A 114 0.60 2.79 -18.09
N ILE A 115 1.75 2.22 -18.49
CA ILE A 115 1.91 0.78 -18.68
C ILE A 115 2.44 0.17 -17.38
N ASN A 116 1.78 -0.87 -16.88
CA ASN A 116 2.20 -1.56 -15.68
C ASN A 116 3.30 -2.59 -15.97
N TRP A 117 4.56 -2.16 -15.89
CA TRP A 117 5.76 -3.00 -16.05
C TRP A 117 5.97 -3.99 -14.89
N GLU A 118 5.37 -3.73 -13.74
CA GLU A 118 5.43 -4.61 -12.56
C GLU A 118 4.69 -5.93 -12.79
N SER A 119 3.89 -6.04 -13.86
CA SER A 119 3.22 -7.28 -14.27
C SER A 119 4.17 -8.47 -14.48
N SER A 120 5.48 -8.22 -14.58
CA SER A 120 6.52 -9.27 -14.68
C SER A 120 6.99 -9.82 -13.33
N GLN A 121 6.61 -9.20 -12.21
CA GLN A 121 7.07 -9.60 -10.88
C GLN A 121 6.44 -10.91 -10.38
N PRO A 122 7.11 -11.64 -9.46
CA PRO A 122 6.59 -12.88 -8.90
C PRO A 122 5.21 -12.71 -8.24
N PRO A 123 4.27 -13.66 -8.47
CA PRO A 123 2.85 -13.48 -8.14
C PRO A 123 2.54 -13.59 -6.64
N LEU A 124 3.43 -14.19 -5.84
CA LEU A 124 3.14 -14.61 -4.47
C LEU A 124 2.73 -13.44 -3.57
N TYR A 125 3.50 -12.34 -3.62
CA TYR A 125 3.20 -11.16 -2.82
C TYR A 125 1.86 -10.55 -3.20
N TYR A 126 1.57 -10.40 -4.49
CA TYR A 126 0.32 -9.79 -4.96
C TYR A 126 -0.91 -10.66 -4.69
N ALA A 127 -0.79 -11.98 -4.76
CA ALA A 127 -1.86 -12.88 -4.36
C ALA A 127 -2.19 -12.72 -2.87
N LEU A 128 -1.17 -12.68 -2.01
CA LEU A 128 -1.35 -12.47 -0.57
C LEU A 128 -1.92 -11.07 -0.26
N ALA A 129 -1.35 -10.03 -0.87
CA ALA A 129 -1.80 -8.66 -0.71
C ALA A 129 -3.23 -8.47 -1.24
N GLY A 130 -3.60 -9.12 -2.34
CA GLY A 130 -4.97 -9.12 -2.88
C GLY A 130 -5.98 -9.74 -1.92
N VAL A 131 -5.65 -10.88 -1.30
CA VAL A 131 -6.48 -11.49 -0.25
C VAL A 131 -6.62 -10.55 0.95
N TRP A 132 -5.51 -9.96 1.39
CA TRP A 132 -5.50 -9.02 2.51
C TRP A 132 -6.32 -7.76 2.22
N TRP A 133 -6.24 -7.21 1.01
CA TRP A 133 -7.06 -6.11 0.53
C TRP A 133 -8.55 -6.44 0.60
N ARG A 134 -8.97 -7.60 0.07
CA ARG A 134 -10.37 -8.05 0.12
C ARG A 134 -10.87 -8.20 1.55
N PHE A 135 -10.03 -8.71 2.45
CA PHE A 135 -10.37 -8.79 3.87
C PHE A 135 -10.59 -7.40 4.48
N GLY A 136 -9.78 -6.40 4.12
CA GLY A 136 -10.00 -4.99 4.49
C GLY A 136 -11.34 -4.45 4.00
N GLN A 137 -11.70 -4.74 2.76
CA GLN A 137 -13.01 -4.35 2.20
C GLN A 137 -14.17 -5.01 2.95
N CYS A 138 -14.03 -6.28 3.35
CA CYS A 138 -15.06 -6.98 4.13
C CYS A 138 -15.33 -6.36 5.51
N ILE A 139 -14.34 -5.68 6.10
CA ILE A 139 -14.49 -4.99 7.39
C ILE A 139 -14.82 -3.49 7.22
N GLY A 140 -15.10 -3.04 5.99
CA GLY A 140 -15.61 -1.70 5.70
C GLY A 140 -14.56 -0.67 5.27
N LEU A 141 -13.33 -1.08 4.95
CA LEU A 141 -12.30 -0.18 4.42
C LEU A 141 -12.55 0.02 2.91
N THR A 142 -12.86 1.25 2.49
CA THR A 142 -13.22 1.55 1.08
C THR A 142 -12.54 2.79 0.50
N GLY A 143 -11.97 3.65 1.34
CA GLY A 143 -11.26 4.86 0.94
C GLY A 143 -9.75 4.74 1.11
N ILE A 144 -9.11 5.85 1.45
CA ILE A 144 -7.66 5.98 1.63
C ILE A 144 -7.12 4.99 2.67
N GLU A 145 -7.90 4.67 3.70
CA GLU A 145 -7.57 3.70 4.74
C GLU A 145 -7.29 2.30 4.18
N SER A 146 -7.90 1.95 3.05
CA SER A 146 -7.65 0.68 2.35
C SER A 146 -6.21 0.60 1.82
N LEU A 147 -5.64 1.72 1.40
CA LEU A 147 -4.26 1.78 0.91
C LEU A 147 -3.28 1.49 2.07
N TYR A 148 -3.50 2.12 3.22
CA TYR A 148 -2.70 1.87 4.42
C TYR A 148 -2.91 0.46 4.97
N TRP A 149 -4.13 -0.07 4.84
CA TRP A 149 -4.42 -1.46 5.19
C TRP A 149 -3.49 -2.44 4.47
N ILE A 150 -3.26 -2.27 3.16
CA ILE A 150 -2.29 -3.09 2.41
C ILE A 150 -0.92 -3.07 3.10
N ARG A 151 -0.44 -1.89 3.49
CA ARG A 151 0.89 -1.75 4.10
C ARG A 151 1.00 -2.45 5.45
N PHE A 152 -0.09 -2.54 6.20
CA PHE A 152 -0.09 -3.21 7.51
C PHE A 152 0.11 -4.74 7.40
N LEU A 153 -0.04 -5.33 6.20
CA LEU A 153 0.41 -6.70 5.94
C LEU A 153 1.89 -6.88 6.31
N ASN A 154 2.75 -5.89 6.05
CA ASN A 154 4.17 -5.96 6.37
C ASN A 154 4.45 -6.10 7.87
N ALA A 155 3.59 -5.54 8.73
CA ALA A 155 3.71 -5.70 10.18
C ALA A 155 3.45 -7.15 10.60
N LEU A 156 2.51 -7.85 9.95
CA LEU A 156 2.29 -9.28 10.18
C LEU A 156 3.46 -10.12 9.66
N LEU A 157 3.93 -9.84 8.43
CA LEU A 157 5.04 -10.57 7.81
C LEU A 157 6.33 -10.48 8.63
N ILE A 158 6.67 -9.29 9.16
CA ILE A 158 7.87 -9.15 9.98
C ILE A 158 7.76 -9.89 11.31
N SER A 159 6.58 -9.90 11.94
CA SER A 159 6.36 -10.67 13.18
C SER A 159 6.50 -12.18 12.93
N ILE A 160 5.96 -12.68 11.82
CA ILE A 160 6.13 -14.08 11.41
C ILE A 160 7.62 -14.39 11.18
N LEU A 161 8.36 -13.49 10.52
CA LEU A 161 9.80 -13.66 10.27
C LEU A 161 10.60 -13.76 11.58
N VAL A 162 10.33 -12.87 12.54
CA VAL A 162 10.98 -12.92 13.88
C VAL A 162 10.67 -14.23 14.59
N TRP A 163 9.40 -14.66 14.56
CA TRP A 163 8.99 -15.93 15.16
C TRP A 163 9.65 -17.14 14.47
N LEU A 164 9.73 -17.15 13.14
CA LEU A 164 10.41 -18.20 12.38
C LEU A 164 11.89 -18.28 12.71
N GLY A 165 12.57 -17.13 12.87
CA GLY A 165 13.97 -17.09 13.31
C GLY A 165 14.19 -17.80 14.64
N TYR A 166 13.27 -17.62 15.60
CA TYR A 166 13.30 -18.36 16.86
C TYR A 166 13.07 -19.86 16.67
N VAL A 167 12.08 -20.26 15.87
CA VAL A 167 11.77 -21.67 15.63
C VAL A 167 12.96 -22.39 14.99
N ILE A 168 13.60 -21.77 13.99
CA ILE A 168 14.77 -22.32 13.31
C ILE A 168 15.98 -22.41 14.25
N ALA A 169 16.26 -21.37 15.02
CA ALA A 169 17.40 -21.36 15.95
C ALA A 169 17.25 -22.34 17.12
N ARG A 170 16.01 -22.79 17.37
CA ARG A 170 15.69 -23.78 18.40
C ARG A 170 15.71 -25.22 17.89
N ALA A 171 15.46 -25.43 16.59
CA ALA A 171 15.41 -26.75 15.94
C ALA A 171 16.79 -27.40 15.89
#